data_AF-A0A1X7ACZ2-F1
#
_entry.id   AF-A0A1X7ACZ2-F1
#
_cell.length_a   1.000
_cell.length_b   1.000
_cell.length_c   1.000
_cell.angle_alpha   90.00
_cell.angle_beta   90.00
_cell.angle_gamma   90.00
#
_symmetry.space_group_name_H-M   'P 1'
#
loop_
_entity.id
_entity.type
_entity.pdbx_description
1 polymer ?
#
loop_
_entity_poly.entity_id
_entity_poly.type
_entity_poly.pdbx_seq_one_letter_code
_entity_poly.pdbx_strand_id
1 'polypeptide(L)'
;MTIPGQFSVTINIVDAGGVGRAFCDLLNTRSVQHTRMQIVGGENETETKERGITFNNVSKNLLLGTMNSALHTGDLQLGNFPMRDTLQAELESFEASIGSSGRMSISGGTKEAHADIAMAAAMALWLSDHRTVGAHVFQQQI
;
A
#
# COMPACT_ATOMS: atom_id res chain seq x y z
N MET A 1 1.19 -28.08 0.30
CA MET A 1 2.43 -28.55 0.95
C MET A 1 3.01 -27.37 1.68
N THR A 2 2.72 -27.23 2.96
CA THR A 2 3.13 -26.08 3.78
C THR A 2 4.53 -26.34 4.30
N ILE A 3 5.48 -25.45 4.02
CA ILE A 3 6.83 -25.54 4.55
C ILE A 3 6.74 -25.24 6.06
N PRO A 4 7.17 -26.15 6.95
CA PRO A 4 7.14 -25.89 8.38
C PRO A 4 8.07 -24.71 8.70
N GLY A 5 7.53 -23.65 9.32
CA GLY A 5 8.26 -22.44 9.71
C GLY A 5 7.81 -21.12 9.04
N GLN A 6 6.83 -21.16 8.12
CA GLN A 6 6.32 -19.94 7.50
C GLN A 6 5.26 -19.27 8.39
N PHE A 7 5.68 -18.32 9.22
CA PHE A 7 4.77 -17.44 9.95
C PHE A 7 4.07 -16.51 8.95
N SER A 8 2.74 -16.60 8.84
CA SER A 8 1.95 -15.68 8.03
C SER A 8 1.43 -14.57 8.93
N VAL A 9 2.04 -13.39 8.84
CA VAL A 9 1.48 -12.17 9.42
C VAL A 9 0.49 -11.60 8.41
N THR A 10 -0.80 -11.60 8.75
CA THR A 10 -1.82 -10.96 7.91
C THR A 10 -1.87 -9.47 8.24
N ILE A 11 -1.12 -8.68 7.47
CA ILE A 11 -1.27 -7.22 7.46
C ILE A 11 -2.37 -6.82 6.49
N ASN A 12 -3.48 -6.31 7.04
CA ASN A 12 -4.56 -5.76 6.22
C ASN A 12 -4.48 -4.24 6.21
N ILE A 13 -4.37 -3.66 5.02
CA ILE A 13 -4.56 -2.24 4.78
C ILE A 13 -5.76 -2.03 3.87
N VAL A 14 -6.52 -0.97 4.12
CA VAL A 14 -7.71 -0.63 3.35
C VAL A 14 -7.66 0.87 3.05
N ASP A 15 -7.94 1.22 1.79
CA ASP A 15 -8.21 2.60 1.43
C ASP A 15 -9.59 2.98 1.97
N ALA A 16 -9.60 3.87 2.96
CA ALA A 16 -10.76 4.47 3.60
C ALA A 16 -11.21 5.75 2.88
N GLY A 17 -10.73 6.02 1.66
CA GLY A 17 -11.30 7.00 0.76
C GLY A 17 -12.70 6.61 0.27
N GLY A 18 -13.60 7.60 0.14
CA GLY A 18 -14.94 7.40 -0.42
C GLY A 18 -15.74 6.27 0.24
N VAL A 19 -16.07 5.23 -0.53
CA VAL A 19 -16.84 4.05 -0.07
C VAL A 19 -16.07 3.13 0.88
N GLY A 20 -14.74 3.26 0.93
CA GLY A 20 -13.87 2.43 1.77
C GLY A 20 -14.12 2.57 3.27
N ARG A 21 -14.70 3.70 3.71
CA ARG A 21 -15.10 3.90 5.12
C ARG A 21 -16.15 2.88 5.56
N ALA A 22 -17.18 2.68 4.75
CA ALA A 22 -18.23 1.70 5.02
C ALA A 22 -17.68 0.27 5.04
N PHE A 23 -16.68 -0.02 4.20
CA PHE A 23 -16.00 -1.32 4.21
C PHE A 23 -15.18 -1.52 5.50
N CYS A 24 -14.46 -0.49 5.97
CA CYS A 24 -13.76 -0.54 7.26
C CYS A 24 -14.73 -0.74 8.43
N ASP A 25 -15.92 -0.14 8.37
CA ASP A 25 -16.96 -0.34 9.37
C ASP A 25 -17.48 -1.79 9.37
N LEU A 26 -17.67 -2.38 8.19
CA LEU A 26 -18.01 -3.80 8.07
C LEU A 26 -16.90 -4.69 8.66
N LEU A 27 -15.63 -4.38 8.41
CA LEU A 27 -14.51 -5.11 9.01
C LEU A 27 -14.49 -4.98 10.55
N ASN A 28 -14.84 -3.81 11.09
CA ASN A 28 -14.98 -3.63 12.54
C ASN A 28 -16.08 -4.54 13.11
N THR A 29 -17.25 -4.61 12.46
CA THR A 29 -18.35 -5.47 12.92
C THR A 29 -17.98 -6.96 12.95
N ARG A 30 -16.98 -7.36 12.14
CA ARG A 30 -16.45 -8.73 12.10
C ARG A 30 -15.16 -8.90 12.90
N SER A 31 -14.74 -7.88 13.66
CA SER A 31 -13.51 -7.88 14.46
C SER A 31 -12.23 -8.19 13.66
N VAL A 32 -12.19 -7.83 12.38
CA VAL A 32 -11.01 -8.01 11.53
C VAL A 32 -10.04 -6.86 11.77
N GLN A 33 -8.81 -7.17 12.17
CA GLN A 33 -7.75 -6.19 12.32
C GLN A 33 -7.36 -5.62 10.95
N HIS A 34 -7.38 -4.30 10.83
CA HIS A 34 -7.02 -3.59 9.61
C HIS A 34 -6.47 -2.19 9.91
N THR A 35 -5.67 -1.68 9.00
CA THR A 35 -5.14 -0.32 9.01
C THR A 35 -5.91 0.52 8.00
N ARG A 36 -6.39 1.67 8.43
CA ARG A 36 -7.07 2.63 7.55
C ARG A 36 -6.02 3.57 6.96
N MET A 37 -5.96 3.61 5.64
CA MET A 37 -5.22 4.62 4.88
C MET A 37 -6.21 5.46 4.11
N GLN A 38 -5.93 6.73 3.89
CA GLN A 38 -6.67 7.56 2.95
C GLN A 38 -5.66 8.09 1.94
N ILE A 39 -5.88 7.79 0.66
CA ILE A 39 -5.02 8.31 -0.39
C ILE A 39 -5.37 9.78 -0.61
N VAL A 40 -4.39 10.66 -0.46
CA VAL A 40 -4.58 12.12 -0.61
C VAL A 40 -3.69 12.67 -1.74
N GLY A 41 -4.01 13.87 -2.20
CA GLY A 41 -3.11 14.64 -3.06
C GLY A 41 -1.95 15.24 -2.25
N GLY A 42 -0.86 15.60 -2.93
CA GLY A 42 0.32 16.21 -2.32
C GLY A 42 1.55 15.32 -2.37
N GLU A 43 2.53 15.58 -1.50
CA GLU A 43 3.83 14.88 -1.46
C GLU A 43 4.13 14.26 -0.09
N ASN A 44 3.31 14.53 0.93
CA ASN A 44 3.57 14.12 2.30
C ASN A 44 2.58 13.05 2.79
N GLU A 45 2.93 12.44 3.91
CA GLU A 45 2.03 11.66 4.74
C GLU A 45 1.71 12.40 6.04
N THR A 46 0.51 12.18 6.56
CA THR A 46 0.05 12.74 7.83
C THR A 46 -0.90 11.79 8.54
N GLU A 47 -0.82 11.71 9.86
CA GLU A 47 -1.78 10.98 10.67
C GLU A 47 -2.88 11.93 11.16
N THR A 48 -4.14 11.56 10.96
CA THR A 48 -5.28 12.26 11.59
C THR A 48 -6.06 11.30 12.49
N LYS A 49 -6.54 11.81 13.62
CA LYS A 49 -7.42 11.06 14.54
C LYS A 49 -8.80 11.66 14.54
N GLU A 50 -9.80 10.87 14.17
CA GLU A 50 -11.20 11.26 14.17
C GLU A 50 -11.97 10.31 15.09
N ARG A 51 -12.63 10.84 16.14
CA ARG A 51 -13.42 10.05 17.11
C ARG A 51 -12.65 8.85 17.70
N GLY A 52 -11.36 9.01 17.94
CA GLY A 52 -10.48 7.95 18.46
C GLY A 52 -10.01 6.93 17.42
N ILE A 53 -10.36 7.10 16.15
CA ILE A 53 -9.93 6.27 15.02
C ILE A 53 -8.79 6.98 14.30
N THR A 54 -7.67 6.27 14.10
CA THR A 54 -6.52 6.76 13.33
C THR A 54 -6.73 6.55 11.83
N PHE A 55 -6.50 7.59 11.04
CA PHE A 55 -6.45 7.60 9.59
C PHE A 55 -5.06 8.03 9.12
N ASN A 56 -4.42 7.20 8.31
CA ASN A 56 -3.13 7.51 7.70
C ASN A 56 -3.37 8.15 6.35
N ASN A 57 -3.19 9.46 6.23
CA ASN A 57 -3.35 10.17 4.97
C ASN A 57 -2.02 10.13 4.24
N VAL A 58 -1.93 9.39 3.14
CA VAL A 58 -0.68 9.16 2.43
C VAL A 58 -0.84 9.61 0.99
N SER A 59 0.13 10.39 0.50
CA SER A 59 0.03 10.89 -0.87
C SER A 59 0.24 9.79 -1.91
N LYS A 60 -0.50 9.84 -3.02
CA LYS A 60 -0.32 8.91 -4.15
C LYS A 60 1.12 8.94 -4.68
N ASN A 61 1.72 10.14 -4.76
CA ASN A 61 3.08 10.32 -5.24
C ASN A 61 4.10 9.64 -4.32
N LEU A 62 3.92 9.74 -2.99
CA LEU A 62 4.77 9.06 -2.03
C LEU A 62 4.65 7.53 -2.16
N LEU A 63 3.42 7.00 -2.22
CA LEU A 63 3.19 5.55 -2.35
C LEU A 63 3.87 4.98 -3.62
N LEU A 64 3.62 5.60 -4.78
CA LEU A 64 4.18 5.13 -6.04
C LEU A 64 5.68 5.38 -6.13
N GLY A 65 6.18 6.50 -5.60
CA GLY A 65 7.62 6.80 -5.55
C GLY A 65 8.40 5.83 -4.68
N THR A 66 7.87 5.49 -3.49
CA THR A 66 8.46 4.49 -2.60
C THR A 66 8.44 3.11 -3.23
N MET A 67 7.31 2.71 -3.85
CA MET A 67 7.22 1.43 -4.56
C MET A 67 8.21 1.35 -5.73
N ASN A 68 8.31 2.38 -6.55
CA ASN A 68 9.25 2.42 -7.67
C ASN A 68 10.71 2.30 -7.17
N SER A 69 11.04 3.00 -6.09
CA SER A 69 12.36 2.92 -5.47
C SER A 69 12.65 1.49 -4.97
N ALA A 70 11.71 0.87 -4.26
CA ALA A 70 11.85 -0.49 -3.74
C ALA A 70 11.96 -1.56 -4.84
N LEU A 71 11.26 -1.39 -5.97
CA LEU A 71 11.42 -2.24 -7.15
C LEU A 71 12.82 -2.10 -7.77
N HIS A 72 13.33 -0.86 -7.85
CA HIS A 72 14.65 -0.56 -8.42
C HIS A 72 15.81 -1.06 -7.55
N THR A 73 15.69 -0.97 -6.22
CA THR A 73 16.71 -1.46 -5.27
C THR A 73 16.64 -2.97 -5.07
N GLY A 74 15.50 -3.59 -5.40
CA GLY A 74 15.23 -5.01 -5.17
C GLY A 74 14.68 -5.32 -3.78
N ASP A 75 14.33 -4.30 -2.99
CA ASP A 75 13.67 -4.43 -1.69
C ASP A 75 12.22 -4.94 -1.83
N LEU A 76 11.57 -4.64 -2.95
CA LEU A 76 10.29 -5.23 -3.34
C LEU A 76 10.50 -6.23 -4.48
N GLN A 77 10.15 -7.49 -4.23
CA GLN A 77 10.21 -8.56 -5.22
C GLN A 77 8.81 -9.05 -5.58
N LEU A 78 8.54 -9.15 -6.89
CA LEU A 78 7.27 -9.66 -7.39
C LEU A 78 7.34 -11.18 -7.58
N GLY A 79 6.56 -11.90 -6.77
CA GLY A 79 6.37 -13.35 -6.92
C GLY A 79 5.67 -13.73 -8.23
N ASN A 80 5.53 -15.03 -8.47
CA ASN A 80 4.74 -15.52 -9.60
C ASN A 80 3.27 -15.66 -9.18
N PHE A 81 2.37 -14.91 -9.83
CA PHE A 81 0.93 -14.96 -9.56
C PHE A 81 0.14 -14.71 -10.85
N PRO A 82 -1.13 -15.16 -10.93
CA PRO A 82 -1.90 -15.13 -12.19
C PRO A 82 -2.12 -13.75 -12.80
N MET A 83 -2.12 -12.69 -11.99
CA MET A 83 -2.34 -11.30 -12.44
C MET A 83 -1.03 -10.52 -12.59
N ARG A 84 0.12 -11.22 -12.69
CA ARG A 84 1.43 -10.55 -12.80
C ARG A 84 1.53 -9.67 -14.03
N ASP A 85 1.04 -10.14 -15.17
CA ASP A 85 1.06 -9.36 -16.42
C ASP A 85 0.15 -8.13 -16.32
N THR A 86 -0.97 -8.24 -15.60
CA THR A 86 -1.84 -7.11 -15.31
C THR A 86 -1.13 -6.09 -14.42
N LEU A 87 -0.47 -6.53 -13.34
CA LEU A 87 0.32 -5.63 -12.50
C LEU A 87 1.43 -4.95 -13.31
N GLN A 88 2.11 -5.67 -14.20
CA GLN A 88 3.13 -5.09 -15.05
C GLN A 88 2.55 -4.00 -15.95
N ALA A 89 1.43 -4.27 -16.63
CA ALA A 89 0.76 -3.28 -17.47
C ALA A 89 0.28 -2.06 -16.66
N GLU A 90 -0.21 -2.27 -15.44
CA GLU A 90 -0.58 -1.17 -14.53
C GLU A 90 0.64 -0.32 -14.16
N LEU A 91 1.77 -0.95 -13.83
CA LEU A 91 3.01 -0.24 -13.48
C LEU A 91 3.58 0.55 -14.66
N GLU A 92 3.56 -0.03 -15.86
CA GLU A 92 4.01 0.62 -17.10
C GLU A 92 3.10 1.78 -17.53
N SER A 93 1.86 1.83 -17.02
CA SER A 93 0.92 2.92 -17.32
C SER A 93 1.18 4.22 -16.55
N PHE A 94 2.08 4.20 -15.56
CA PHE A 94 2.42 5.38 -14.78
C PHE A 94 3.51 6.21 -15.46
N GLU A 95 3.27 7.51 -15.57
CA GLU A 95 4.23 8.47 -16.07
C GLU A 95 4.55 9.50 -14.96
N ALA A 96 5.82 9.55 -14.55
CA ALA A 96 6.30 10.57 -13.65
C ALA A 96 6.69 11.83 -14.42
N SER A 97 6.08 12.95 -14.07
CA SER A 97 6.41 14.28 -14.61
C SER A 97 6.91 15.19 -13.50
N ILE A 98 7.86 16.07 -13.80
CA ILE A 98 8.33 17.10 -12.87
C ILE A 98 7.73 18.43 -13.32
N GLY A 99 6.90 19.01 -12.46
CA GLY A 99 6.29 20.32 -12.73
C GLY A 99 7.31 21.45 -12.65
N SER A 100 6.95 22.62 -13.17
CA SER A 100 7.79 23.83 -13.15
C SER A 100 8.16 24.31 -11.74
N SER A 101 7.44 23.86 -10.72
CA SER A 101 7.73 24.10 -9.30
C SER A 101 8.76 23.13 -8.71
N GLY A 102 9.31 22.20 -9.50
CA GLY A 102 10.22 21.14 -9.04
C GLY A 102 9.51 19.97 -8.35
N ARG A 103 8.18 20.00 -8.26
CA ARG A 103 7.38 18.93 -7.65
C ARG A 103 7.17 17.76 -8.60
N MET A 104 7.32 16.56 -8.06
CA MET A 104 7.04 15.33 -8.81
C MET A 104 5.52 15.09 -8.83
N SER A 105 4.98 14.85 -10.00
CA SER A 105 3.59 14.46 -10.20
C SER A 105 3.55 13.16 -11.00
N ILE A 106 3.00 12.12 -10.40
CA ILE A 106 2.81 10.84 -11.09
C ILE A 106 1.41 10.85 -11.68
N SER A 107 1.36 11.02 -13.00
CA SER A 107 0.17 10.91 -13.83
C SER A 107 0.02 9.49 -14.37
N GLY A 108 -1.20 9.14 -14.78
CA GLY A 108 -1.54 7.77 -15.16
C GLY A 108 -2.39 7.06 -14.11
N GLY A 109 -3.00 5.96 -14.53
CA GLY A 109 -3.88 5.15 -13.70
C GLY A 109 -5.30 5.69 -13.47
N THR A 110 -5.90 6.48 -14.37
CA THR A 110 -7.38 6.61 -14.58
C THR A 110 -7.68 7.46 -15.83
N LYS A 111 -8.54 7.07 -16.80
CA LYS A 111 -10.03 7.06 -16.76
C LYS A 111 -10.67 5.73 -17.23
N GLU A 112 -9.88 4.83 -17.83
CA GLU A 112 -10.31 3.49 -18.30
C GLU A 112 -9.32 2.37 -17.93
N ALA A 113 -8.18 2.70 -17.29
CA ALA A 113 -7.18 1.74 -16.83
C ALA A 113 -7.11 1.81 -15.30
N HIS A 114 -7.64 0.77 -14.66
CA HIS A 114 -7.56 0.54 -13.22
C HIS A 114 -6.10 0.35 -12.83
N ALA A 115 -5.63 0.99 -11.77
CA ALA A 115 -4.28 0.78 -11.20
C ALA A 115 -4.39 0.15 -9.81
N ASP A 116 -5.41 -0.68 -9.63
CA ASP A 116 -5.87 -1.14 -8.33
C ASP A 116 -4.87 -2.13 -7.71
N ILE A 117 -4.20 -2.95 -8.53
CA ILE A 117 -3.19 -3.91 -8.05
C ILE A 117 -1.91 -3.18 -7.67
N ALA A 118 -1.46 -2.25 -8.50
CA ALA A 118 -0.29 -1.42 -8.21
C ALA A 118 -0.48 -0.57 -6.94
N MET A 119 -1.65 0.04 -6.77
CA MET A 119 -1.98 0.79 -5.56
C MET A 119 -2.07 -0.12 -4.34
N ALA A 120 -2.72 -1.29 -4.44
CA ALA A 120 -2.77 -2.26 -3.35
C ALA A 120 -1.37 -2.72 -2.91
N ALA A 121 -0.46 -2.96 -3.86
CA ALA A 121 0.93 -3.32 -3.58
C ALA A 121 1.69 -2.18 -2.89
N ALA A 122 1.54 -0.93 -3.36
CA ALA A 122 2.16 0.23 -2.75
C ALA A 122 1.67 0.48 -1.31
N MET A 123 0.37 0.29 -1.06
CA MET A 123 -0.21 0.36 0.28
C MET A 123 0.33 -0.73 1.20
N ALA A 124 0.44 -1.97 0.71
CA ALA A 124 1.00 -3.08 1.47
C ALA A 124 2.46 -2.84 1.84
N LEU A 125 3.27 -2.32 0.90
CA LEU A 125 4.66 -1.92 1.15
C LEU A 125 4.74 -0.83 2.22
N TRP A 126 3.92 0.22 2.09
CA TRP A 126 3.87 1.30 3.10
C TRP A 126 3.52 0.75 4.48
N LEU A 127 2.53 -0.14 4.57
CA LEU A 127 2.14 -0.74 5.84
C LEU A 127 3.27 -1.58 6.44
N SER A 128 4.02 -2.31 5.60
CA SER A 128 5.17 -3.10 6.04
C SER A 128 6.28 -2.23 6.64
N ASP A 129 6.47 -1.02 6.12
CA ASP A 129 7.49 -0.08 6.60
C ASP A 129 7.06 0.62 7.90
N HIS A 130 5.77 0.99 8.00
CA HIS A 130 5.25 1.80 9.12
C HIS A 130 4.77 0.98 10.30
N ARG A 131 4.30 -0.24 10.06
CA ARG A 131 3.93 -1.16 11.12
C ARG A 131 4.94 -2.29 11.16
N THR A 132 5.82 -2.19 12.15
CA THR A 132 6.23 -3.37 12.94
C THR A 132 4.98 -3.91 13.66
N VAL A 133 3.99 -4.42 12.91
CA VAL A 133 2.93 -5.26 13.48
C VAL A 133 3.61 -6.50 14.01
N GLY A 134 4.04 -6.46 15.27
CA GLY A 134 4.42 -7.63 16.07
C GLY A 134 4.98 -8.76 15.24
N ALA A 135 5.97 -8.48 14.39
CA ALA A 135 6.77 -9.52 13.80
C ALA A 135 7.56 -10.00 15.01
N HIS A 136 6.98 -10.96 15.73
CA HIS A 136 7.77 -11.89 16.49
C HIS A 136 8.60 -12.63 15.44
N VAL A 137 9.65 -11.96 14.97
CA VAL A 137 10.86 -12.63 14.54
C VAL A 137 11.35 -13.25 15.83
N PHE A 138 10.80 -14.41 16.18
CA PHE A 138 11.47 -15.29 17.12
C PHE A 138 12.80 -15.58 16.42
N GLN A 139 13.84 -14.84 16.82
CA GLN A 139 15.20 -15.25 16.58
C GLN A 139 15.27 -16.67 17.10
N GLN A 140 15.43 -17.62 16.18
CA GLN A 140 15.68 -19.00 16.52
C GLN A 140 16.94 -18.99 17.38
N GLN A 141 16.76 -19.08 18.70
CA GLN A 141 17.87 -19.31 19.61
C GLN A 141 18.44 -20.66 19.21
N ILE A 142 19.73 -20.61 18.86
CA ILE A 142 20.58 -21.73 18.50
C ILE A 142 20.67 -22.68 19.71
#